data_AF-A0A1H6F8B5-F1
#
_entry.id   AF-A0A1H6F8B5-F1
#
_cell.length_a   1.000
_cell.length_b   1.000
_cell.length_c   1.000
_cell.angle_alpha   90.00
_cell.angle_beta   90.00
_cell.angle_gamma   90.00
#
_symmetry.space_group_name_H-M   'P 1'
#
loop_
_entity.id
_entity.type
_entity.pdbx_description
1 polymer ?
#
loop_
_entity_poly.entity_id
_entity_poly.type
_entity_poly.pdbx_seq_one_letter_code
_entity_poly.pdbx_strand_id
1 'polypeptide(L)'
;MHFSTSSVVLSLCTLMLYSLTGFAKEKNQPVPLCDDALSCEKKQSCAQTPITKLDYQQRGSFCEGVYLRNLAASEFEVVGLAYYPLRYQAENKENLDIFWQQPQPSSAKTLLKIRATALDNKRYRMDTHLPLAKQMFSLPVKVLQALHQKKVQHISDIGIATWFLRSSPRGLKEKVYLPVHAHQGKTQQAENLTLKIRFNSELTDLYYRITQENERRWKVVQSYQPLQLGYYPAKNAFSIPLQGLNEAGLYRIDIRVKQESRRPAAHRVLVLIP
;
A
#
# COMPACT_ATOMS: atom_id res chain seq x y z
N MET A 1 53.21 -49.86 -7.05
CA MET A 1 53.87 -50.59 -5.96
C MET A 1 55.04 -49.74 -5.46
N HIS A 2 55.27 -49.80 -4.15
CA HIS A 2 56.37 -49.20 -3.37
C HIS A 2 56.28 -47.74 -2.91
N PHE A 3 55.89 -47.67 -1.63
CA PHE A 3 56.23 -46.72 -0.58
C PHE A 3 57.73 -46.41 -0.48
N SER A 4 58.09 -45.21 0.01
CA SER A 4 59.06 -44.98 1.11
C SER A 4 59.14 -43.47 1.45
N THR A 5 58.55 -43.01 2.56
CA THR A 5 59.11 -42.84 3.93
C THR A 5 59.96 -41.57 4.16
N SER A 6 59.49 -40.77 5.14
CA SER A 6 60.26 -40.22 6.30
C SER A 6 61.25 -39.07 6.02
N SER A 7 61.50 -38.08 6.90
CA SER A 7 61.15 -37.82 8.30
C SER A 7 61.36 -36.32 8.63
N VAL A 8 60.52 -35.83 9.56
CA VAL A 8 60.76 -34.95 10.73
C VAL A 8 62.10 -34.19 10.84
N VAL A 9 62.04 -32.86 11.05
CA VAL A 9 62.84 -32.12 12.05
C VAL A 9 62.04 -30.92 12.60
N LEU A 10 61.90 -30.85 13.93
CA LEU A 10 61.41 -29.71 14.71
C LEU A 10 62.39 -28.53 14.65
N SER A 11 61.89 -27.29 14.69
CA SER A 11 62.62 -26.21 15.37
C SER A 11 61.66 -25.18 15.96
N LEU A 12 61.78 -24.98 17.28
CA LEU A 12 61.18 -23.90 18.02
C LEU A 12 61.80 -22.57 17.60
N CYS A 13 60.99 -21.52 17.47
CA CYS A 13 61.46 -20.18 17.81
C CYS A 13 60.31 -19.30 18.31
N THR A 14 60.51 -18.86 19.55
CA THR A 14 59.70 -17.93 20.35
C THR A 14 59.73 -16.53 19.75
N LEU A 15 58.58 -15.85 19.68
CA LEU A 15 58.53 -14.39 19.71
C LEU A 15 57.15 -13.90 20.17
N MET A 16 57.13 -13.39 21.41
CA MET A 16 56.15 -12.42 21.88
C MET A 16 56.42 -11.07 21.20
N LEU A 17 55.38 -10.34 20.78
CA LEU A 17 55.21 -8.91 21.09
C LEU A 17 53.91 -8.33 20.49
N TYR A 18 53.03 -7.85 21.39
CA TYR A 18 52.19 -6.64 21.34
C TYR A 18 51.29 -6.34 20.13
N SER A 19 49.99 -6.10 20.40
CA SER A 19 49.39 -4.74 20.33
C SER A 19 47.88 -4.76 19.96
N LEU A 20 47.09 -4.15 20.85
CA LEU A 20 45.90 -3.33 20.61
C LEU A 20 44.87 -3.77 19.55
N THR A 21 43.72 -4.27 20.02
CA THR A 21 42.42 -3.70 19.62
C THR A 21 41.40 -3.89 20.75
N GLY A 22 40.93 -2.76 21.29
CA GLY A 22 39.78 -2.73 22.18
C GLY A 22 38.52 -3.02 21.38
N PHE A 23 38.00 -4.24 21.48
CA PHE A 23 36.63 -4.53 21.09
C PHE A 23 35.71 -4.00 22.19
N ALA A 24 35.19 -2.78 21.97
CA ALA A 24 33.99 -2.35 22.65
C ALA A 24 32.89 -3.39 22.37
N LYS A 25 32.51 -4.11 23.41
CA LYS A 25 31.40 -5.06 23.41
C LYS A 25 30.12 -4.25 23.26
N GLU A 26 29.74 -3.96 22.02
CA GLU A 26 28.45 -3.39 21.66
C GLU A 26 27.39 -4.37 22.17
N LYS A 27 26.72 -3.99 23.26
CA LYS A 27 25.57 -4.71 23.78
C LYS A 27 24.51 -4.65 22.69
N ASN A 28 24.43 -5.70 21.87
CA ASN A 28 23.25 -6.03 21.10
C ASN A 28 22.10 -6.27 22.07
N GLN A 29 21.51 -5.19 22.57
CA GLN A 29 20.17 -5.23 23.13
C GLN A 29 19.24 -5.61 21.98
N PRO A 30 18.38 -6.61 22.16
CA PRO A 30 17.37 -6.92 21.16
C PRO A 30 16.53 -5.65 20.95
N VAL A 31 16.55 -5.12 19.73
CA VAL A 31 15.62 -4.10 19.29
C VAL A 31 14.23 -4.66 19.53
N PRO A 32 13.38 -4.02 20.37
CA PRO A 32 12.07 -4.55 20.67
C PRO A 32 11.27 -4.62 19.36
N LEU A 33 10.73 -5.80 19.07
CA LEU A 33 9.69 -5.98 18.05
C LEU A 33 8.46 -5.21 18.52
N CYS A 34 8.23 -4.02 17.97
CA CYS A 34 7.04 -3.23 18.28
C CYS A 34 5.83 -3.76 17.50
N ASP A 35 4.90 -4.35 18.26
CA ASP A 35 3.64 -4.99 17.87
C ASP A 35 2.61 -4.08 17.14
N ASP A 36 1.64 -4.75 16.53
CA ASP A 36 0.72 -4.38 15.45
C ASP A 36 -0.47 -3.44 15.80
N ALA A 37 -0.39 -2.63 16.87
CA ALA A 37 -1.39 -1.58 17.11
C ALA A 37 -1.12 -0.37 16.21
N LEU A 38 -2.16 0.41 15.84
CA LEU A 38 -2.08 1.66 15.06
C LEU A 38 -1.23 2.74 15.79
N SER A 39 0.07 2.54 15.92
CA SER A 39 0.99 3.63 16.23
C SER A 39 1.29 4.35 14.92
N CYS A 40 0.84 5.60 14.82
CA CYS A 40 1.18 6.47 13.69
C CYS A 40 2.69 6.75 13.60
N GLU A 41 3.49 6.29 14.58
CA GLU A 41 4.89 6.65 14.81
C GLU A 41 5.89 5.94 13.90
N LYS A 42 5.51 4.91 13.14
CA LYS A 42 6.48 4.11 12.37
C LYS A 42 7.18 4.82 11.20
N LYS A 43 7.06 6.14 11.01
CA LYS A 43 7.84 6.91 10.00
C LYS A 43 8.30 8.32 10.40
N GLN A 44 8.11 8.78 11.63
CA GLN A 44 8.73 10.01 12.10
C GLN A 44 10.06 9.65 12.76
N SER A 45 11.18 9.93 12.07
CA SER A 45 12.48 9.97 12.75
C SER A 45 12.38 10.93 13.93
N CYS A 46 12.91 10.52 15.09
CA CYS A 46 12.96 11.23 16.36
C CYS A 46 13.56 12.65 16.26
N ALA A 47 12.80 13.60 15.75
CA ALA A 47 13.11 15.02 15.77
C ALA A 47 11.80 15.78 16.01
N GLN A 48 11.63 16.21 17.26
CA GLN A 48 10.46 16.96 17.74
C GLN A 48 10.42 18.33 17.04
N THR A 49 9.68 18.40 15.94
CA THR A 49 9.27 19.65 15.31
C THR A 49 7.89 20.01 15.87
N PRO A 50 7.51 21.30 16.01
CA PRO A 50 6.18 21.66 16.50
C PRO A 50 5.10 21.01 15.63
N ILE A 51 4.29 20.15 16.25
CA ILE A 51 3.21 19.40 15.57
C ILE A 51 2.19 20.43 15.09
N THR A 52 2.18 20.72 13.80
CA THR A 52 1.10 21.55 13.25
C THR A 52 -0.20 20.74 13.30
N LYS A 53 -1.35 21.40 13.44
CA LYS A 53 -2.66 20.73 13.44
C LYS A 53 -2.91 19.87 12.18
N LEU A 54 -2.13 20.08 11.11
CA LEU A 54 -2.27 19.40 9.81
C LEU A 54 -1.28 18.25 9.60
N ASP A 55 -0.28 18.09 10.47
CA ASP A 55 0.70 17.03 10.33
C ASP A 55 0.04 15.65 10.51
N TYR A 56 0.62 14.64 9.86
CA TYR A 56 0.18 13.26 10.00
C TYR A 56 0.36 12.78 11.44
N GLN A 57 -0.75 12.55 12.13
CA GLN A 57 -0.77 12.18 13.55
C GLN A 57 -2.01 11.37 13.90
N GLN A 58 -2.05 10.81 15.11
CA GLN A 58 -3.21 10.09 15.61
C GLN A 58 -4.39 11.04 15.87
N ARG A 59 -5.58 10.64 15.43
CA ARG A 59 -6.85 11.37 15.58
C ARG A 59 -7.95 10.39 15.99
N GLY A 60 -8.00 10.07 17.28
CA GLY A 60 -8.91 9.05 17.79
C GLY A 60 -8.52 7.65 17.31
N SER A 61 -9.39 7.02 16.51
CA SER A 61 -9.22 5.64 16.02
C SER A 61 -8.50 5.52 14.67
N PHE A 62 -7.97 6.61 14.14
CA PHE A 62 -7.27 6.64 12.85
C PHE A 62 -6.09 7.61 12.91
N CYS A 63 -5.21 7.51 11.93
CA CYS A 63 -4.12 8.45 11.71
C CYS A 63 -4.45 9.31 10.48
N GLU A 64 -4.24 10.62 10.54
CA GLU A 64 -4.51 11.50 9.39
C GLU A 64 -3.64 12.75 9.41
N GLY A 65 -3.24 13.20 8.23
CA GLY A 65 -2.64 14.50 8.02
C GLY A 65 -1.73 14.53 6.80
N VAL A 66 -0.82 15.48 6.80
CA VAL A 66 0.16 15.71 5.73
C VAL A 66 1.53 15.25 6.20
N TYR A 67 2.23 14.47 5.36
CA TYR A 67 3.63 14.18 5.58
C TYR A 67 4.51 15.36 5.16
N LEU A 68 5.36 15.83 6.08
CA LEU A 68 6.31 16.92 5.82
C LEU A 68 7.45 16.51 4.87
N ARG A 69 7.75 15.21 4.79
CA ARG A 69 8.78 14.66 3.90
C ARG A 69 8.16 13.68 2.91
N ASN A 70 8.76 13.60 1.72
CA ASN A 70 8.43 12.56 0.77
C ASN A 70 8.68 11.20 1.42
N LEU A 71 7.63 10.42 1.58
CA LEU A 71 7.75 9.04 2.03
C LEU A 71 8.53 8.23 1.00
N ALA A 72 9.37 7.29 1.46
CA ALA A 72 9.83 6.21 0.61
C ALA A 72 8.61 5.53 -0.02
N ALA A 73 8.46 5.70 -1.33
CA ALA A 73 7.34 5.20 -2.10
C ALA A 73 7.71 3.82 -2.65
N SER A 74 6.79 2.87 -2.55
CA SER A 74 6.90 1.63 -3.30
C SER A 74 6.93 1.93 -4.79
N GLU A 75 7.56 1.06 -5.58
CA GLU A 75 7.57 1.17 -7.04
C GLU A 75 6.14 1.23 -7.61
N PHE A 76 5.24 0.46 -7.01
CA PHE A 76 3.82 0.36 -7.35
C PHE A 76 2.96 0.50 -6.08
N GLU A 77 1.85 1.22 -6.18
CA GLU A 77 0.87 1.36 -5.10
C GLU A 77 -0.55 1.32 -5.67
N VAL A 78 -1.45 0.58 -5.02
CA VAL A 78 -2.90 0.72 -5.21
C VAL A 78 -3.34 1.86 -4.30
N VAL A 79 -3.76 2.96 -4.91
CA VAL A 79 -4.18 4.18 -4.20
C VAL A 79 -5.70 4.33 -4.15
N GLY A 80 -6.44 3.54 -4.93
CA GLY A 80 -7.87 3.43 -4.77
C GLY A 80 -8.49 2.21 -5.44
N LEU A 81 -9.59 1.71 -4.90
CA LEU A 81 -10.46 0.74 -5.54
C LEU A 81 -11.89 1.05 -5.09
N ALA A 82 -12.64 1.74 -5.95
CA ALA A 82 -13.96 2.21 -5.59
C ALA A 82 -14.91 2.19 -6.79
N TYR A 83 -16.20 2.18 -6.49
CA TYR A 83 -17.27 2.52 -7.42
C TYR A 83 -17.32 4.06 -7.56
N TYR A 84 -16.93 4.57 -8.73
CA TYR A 84 -16.79 6.02 -8.99
C TYR A 84 -18.06 6.60 -9.64
N PRO A 85 -18.34 7.91 -9.45
CA PRO A 85 -17.39 8.96 -9.07
C PRO A 85 -17.31 9.34 -7.58
N LEU A 86 -16.16 9.12 -6.95
CA LEU A 86 -15.79 9.76 -5.69
C LEU A 86 -15.35 11.21 -5.98
N ARG A 87 -16.26 12.17 -5.83
CA ARG A 87 -15.93 13.61 -5.84
C ARG A 87 -15.98 14.14 -4.42
N TYR A 88 -14.80 14.37 -3.84
CA TYR A 88 -14.71 15.09 -2.57
C TYR A 88 -15.06 16.56 -2.80
N GLN A 89 -15.99 17.08 -2.00
CA GLN A 89 -16.41 18.49 -2.03
C GLN A 89 -15.82 19.17 -0.80
N ALA A 90 -14.77 19.96 -0.98
CA ALA A 90 -14.04 20.57 0.12
C ALA A 90 -14.88 21.55 0.95
N GLU A 91 -15.88 22.15 0.30
CA GLU A 91 -16.82 23.09 0.90
C GLU A 91 -17.87 22.38 1.76
N ASN A 92 -18.16 21.10 1.46
CA ASN A 92 -19.08 20.30 2.25
C ASN A 92 -18.42 19.91 3.59
N LYS A 93 -19.11 20.19 4.70
CA LYS A 93 -18.69 19.90 6.08
C LYS A 93 -19.10 18.51 6.57
N GLU A 94 -19.90 17.81 5.78
CA GLU A 94 -20.28 16.43 6.06
C GLU A 94 -19.07 15.50 5.95
N ASN A 95 -19.10 14.44 6.74
CA ASN A 95 -18.08 13.40 6.68
C ASN A 95 -18.10 12.71 5.32
N LEU A 96 -16.96 12.13 4.96
CA LEU A 96 -16.88 11.24 3.83
C LEU A 96 -17.17 9.82 4.32
N ASP A 97 -18.35 9.31 4.01
CA ASP A 97 -18.76 7.99 4.41
C ASP A 97 -18.26 6.97 3.39
N ILE A 98 -17.57 5.93 3.88
CA ILE A 98 -16.93 4.88 3.10
C ILE A 98 -17.60 3.55 3.45
N PHE A 99 -18.17 2.87 2.46
CA PHE A 99 -18.92 1.63 2.61
C PHE A 99 -18.27 0.51 1.81
N TRP A 100 -18.38 -0.70 2.31
CA TRP A 100 -18.02 -1.90 1.57
C TRP A 100 -18.95 -3.04 1.95
N GLN A 101 -19.10 -3.97 1.02
CA GLN A 101 -19.80 -5.21 1.28
C GLN A 101 -18.86 -6.16 2.05
N GLN A 102 -19.37 -6.77 3.10
CA GLN A 102 -18.62 -7.68 3.95
C GLN A 102 -18.39 -9.01 3.21
N PRO A 103 -17.14 -9.46 3.00
CA PRO A 103 -16.89 -10.74 2.35
C PRO A 103 -17.27 -11.90 3.26
N GLN A 104 -17.89 -12.93 2.69
CA GLN A 104 -18.25 -14.16 3.40
C GLN A 104 -17.29 -15.32 3.03
N PRO A 105 -16.84 -16.14 4.00
CA PRO A 105 -16.96 -15.96 5.45
C PRO A 105 -15.93 -14.94 5.97
N SER A 106 -16.36 -13.99 6.81
CA SER A 106 -15.43 -13.09 7.52
C SER A 106 -15.13 -13.62 8.92
N SER A 107 -13.87 -13.79 9.28
CA SER A 107 -13.47 -13.99 10.68
C SER A 107 -13.53 -12.65 11.43
N ALA A 108 -14.11 -12.65 12.63
CA ALA A 108 -14.12 -11.49 13.53
C ALA A 108 -12.72 -10.95 13.87
N LYS A 109 -11.68 -11.78 13.69
CA LYS A 109 -10.27 -11.41 13.94
C LYS A 109 -9.59 -10.77 12.73
N THR A 110 -10.19 -10.83 11.54
CA THR A 110 -9.59 -10.23 10.35
C THR A 110 -9.79 -8.72 10.38
N LEU A 111 -8.70 -7.97 10.27
CA LEU A 111 -8.73 -6.51 10.19
C LEU A 111 -8.73 -6.05 8.74
N LEU A 112 -9.71 -5.22 8.39
CA LEU A 112 -9.70 -4.41 7.19
C LEU A 112 -8.82 -3.18 7.44
N LYS A 113 -7.89 -2.92 6.52
CA LYS A 113 -7.11 -1.69 6.47
C LYS A 113 -7.77 -0.75 5.48
N ILE A 114 -7.90 0.52 5.86
CA ILE A 114 -8.43 1.59 5.02
C ILE A 114 -7.36 2.65 4.91
N ARG A 115 -7.08 3.08 3.67
CA ARG A 115 -6.23 4.23 3.38
C ARG A 115 -6.95 5.19 2.47
N ALA A 116 -7.02 6.45 2.87
CA ALA A 116 -7.32 7.55 1.96
C ALA A 116 -6.03 8.29 1.62
N THR A 117 -5.83 8.68 0.36
CA THR A 117 -4.62 9.40 -0.08
C THR A 117 -4.99 10.36 -1.19
N ALA A 118 -4.43 11.56 -1.16
CA ALA A 118 -4.62 12.52 -2.25
C ALA A 118 -3.98 11.99 -3.54
N LEU A 119 -4.71 12.09 -4.66
CA LEU A 119 -4.26 11.52 -5.94
C LEU A 119 -3.25 12.41 -6.66
N ASP A 120 -3.42 13.72 -6.55
CA ASP A 120 -2.62 14.77 -7.19
C ASP A 120 -1.30 15.07 -6.45
N ASN A 121 -1.29 14.99 -5.11
CA ASN A 121 -0.13 15.35 -4.31
C ASN A 121 -0.04 14.45 -3.05
N LYS A 122 0.96 13.57 -3.01
CA LYS A 122 1.06 12.39 -2.11
C LYS A 122 1.16 12.68 -0.61
N ARG A 123 1.05 13.94 -0.20
CA ARG A 123 1.37 14.34 1.17
C ARG A 123 0.20 14.07 2.12
N TYR A 124 -1.04 14.32 1.70
CA TYR A 124 -2.20 13.94 2.51
C TYR A 124 -2.40 12.43 2.52
N ARG A 125 -2.61 11.89 3.72
CA ARG A 125 -2.98 10.50 3.95
C ARG A 125 -3.81 10.35 5.22
N MET A 126 -4.71 9.38 5.16
CA MET A 126 -5.39 8.81 6.32
C MET A 126 -5.18 7.29 6.31
N ASP A 127 -4.90 6.70 7.46
CA ASP A 127 -4.91 5.24 7.66
C ASP A 127 -5.77 4.87 8.88
N THR A 128 -6.57 3.82 8.77
CA THR A 128 -7.24 3.18 9.90
C THR A 128 -7.33 1.66 9.71
N HIS A 129 -7.62 0.95 10.79
CA HIS A 129 -7.95 -0.47 10.77
C HIS A 129 -9.26 -0.69 11.50
N LEU A 130 -10.12 -1.55 10.93
CA LEU A 130 -11.41 -1.91 11.50
C LEU A 130 -11.59 -3.42 11.42
N PRO A 131 -12.39 -4.04 12.29
CA PRO A 131 -12.85 -5.41 12.07
C PRO A 131 -13.52 -5.51 10.69
N LEU A 132 -13.18 -6.56 9.94
CA LEU A 132 -13.75 -6.80 8.60
C LEU A 132 -15.28 -6.96 8.59
N ALA A 133 -15.85 -7.31 9.75
CA ALA A 133 -17.29 -7.39 9.97
C ALA A 133 -18.01 -6.03 10.01
N LYS A 134 -17.27 -4.91 10.21
CA LYS A 134 -17.85 -3.58 9.97
C LYS A 134 -18.01 -3.37 8.46
N GLN A 135 -18.97 -2.54 8.07
CA GLN A 135 -19.28 -2.25 6.66
C GLN A 135 -19.18 -0.76 6.31
N MET A 136 -18.86 0.08 7.30
CA MET A 136 -18.82 1.52 7.13
C MET A 136 -17.70 2.15 7.97
N PHE A 137 -17.08 3.18 7.41
CA PHE A 137 -16.21 4.13 8.11
C PHE A 137 -16.55 5.56 7.67
N SER A 138 -16.86 6.43 8.64
CA SER A 138 -17.11 7.85 8.41
C SER A 138 -15.83 8.63 8.66
N LEU A 139 -15.17 9.12 7.60
CA LEU A 139 -13.97 9.96 7.68
C LEU A 139 -14.34 11.43 7.96
N PRO A 140 -13.94 12.00 9.10
CA PRO A 140 -14.14 13.43 9.35
C PRO A 140 -13.33 14.29 8.38
N VAL A 141 -13.97 15.25 7.72
CA VAL A 141 -13.33 16.06 6.67
C VAL A 141 -12.55 17.27 7.20
N LYS A 142 -12.47 17.46 8.52
CA LYS A 142 -11.88 18.68 9.15
C LYS A 142 -10.45 18.96 8.69
N VAL A 143 -9.61 17.93 8.51
CA VAL A 143 -8.22 18.11 8.04
C VAL A 143 -8.22 18.46 6.55
N LEU A 144 -8.97 17.72 5.74
CA LEU A 144 -9.12 17.99 4.31
C LEU A 144 -9.63 19.41 4.03
N GLN A 145 -10.62 19.87 4.80
CA GLN A 145 -11.13 21.24 4.75
C GLN A 145 -10.07 22.27 5.11
N ALA A 146 -9.33 22.04 6.20
CA ALA A 146 -8.29 22.96 6.62
C ALA A 146 -7.13 23.03 5.59
N LEU A 147 -6.83 21.92 4.90
CA LEU A 147 -5.84 21.90 3.82
C LEU A 147 -6.28 22.73 2.61
N HIS A 148 -7.56 22.61 2.24
CA HIS A 148 -8.16 23.42 1.19
C HIS A 148 -8.19 24.91 1.56
N GLN A 149 -8.76 25.25 2.72
CA GLN A 149 -8.89 26.64 3.20
C GLN A 149 -7.56 27.36 3.34
N LYS A 150 -6.53 26.67 3.87
CA LYS A 150 -5.19 27.24 4.03
C LYS A 150 -4.36 27.22 2.74
N LYS A 151 -4.92 26.73 1.62
CA LYS A 151 -4.24 26.53 0.34
C LYS A 151 -2.92 25.76 0.46
N VAL A 152 -2.80 24.92 1.50
CA VAL A 152 -1.62 24.06 1.73
C VAL A 152 -1.60 22.97 0.67
N GLN A 153 -2.77 22.47 0.30
CA GLN A 153 -2.94 21.50 -0.74
C GLN A 153 -4.35 21.62 -1.34
N HIS A 154 -4.42 21.80 -2.65
CA HIS A 154 -5.67 21.57 -3.39
C HIS A 154 -5.82 20.06 -3.56
N ILE A 155 -6.78 19.46 -2.88
CA ILE A 155 -7.10 18.04 -3.03
C ILE A 155 -8.35 17.98 -3.90
N SER A 156 -8.13 17.76 -5.19
CA SER A 156 -9.23 17.60 -6.15
C SER A 156 -9.89 16.23 -6.05
N ASP A 157 -9.05 15.20 -5.83
CA ASP A 157 -9.47 13.82 -5.71
C ASP A 157 -8.75 13.09 -4.57
N ILE A 158 -9.48 12.22 -3.91
CA ILE A 158 -8.98 11.29 -2.90
C ILE A 158 -9.13 9.87 -3.45
N GLY A 159 -8.07 9.08 -3.38
CA GLY A 159 -8.15 7.64 -3.59
C GLY A 159 -8.42 6.94 -2.27
N ILE A 160 -9.34 5.97 -2.26
CA ILE A 160 -9.62 5.12 -1.11
C ILE A 160 -9.29 3.69 -1.46
N ALA A 161 -8.28 3.12 -0.79
CA ALA A 161 -7.92 1.73 -0.90
C ALA A 161 -8.27 1.02 0.40
N THR A 162 -9.01 -0.08 0.30
CA THR A 162 -9.24 -0.98 1.43
C THR A 162 -8.72 -2.36 1.13
N TRP A 163 -8.08 -2.99 2.10
CA TRP A 163 -7.55 -4.34 1.95
C TRP A 163 -7.41 -5.05 3.28
N PHE A 164 -7.49 -6.37 3.25
CA PHE A 164 -7.10 -7.23 4.36
C PHE A 164 -5.97 -8.16 3.91
N LEU A 165 -5.35 -8.86 4.86
CA LEU A 165 -4.31 -9.84 4.56
C LEU A 165 -4.91 -11.25 4.57
N ARG A 166 -4.65 -12.01 3.50
CA ARG A 166 -5.02 -13.42 3.38
C ARG A 166 -3.76 -14.27 3.22
N SER A 167 -3.72 -15.45 3.82
CA SER A 167 -2.67 -16.42 3.51
C SER A 167 -2.96 -17.09 2.17
N SER A 168 -1.98 -17.08 1.28
CA SER A 168 -2.03 -17.87 0.04
C SER A 168 -1.92 -19.37 0.36
N PRO A 169 -2.21 -20.27 -0.60
CA PRO A 169 -1.97 -21.71 -0.43
C PRO A 169 -0.52 -22.07 -0.08
N ARG A 170 0.43 -21.16 -0.36
CA ARG A 170 1.86 -21.30 -0.03
C ARG A 170 2.23 -20.64 1.30
N GLY A 171 1.25 -20.18 2.10
CA GLY A 171 1.47 -19.52 3.38
C GLY A 171 1.93 -18.06 3.30
N LEU A 172 2.03 -17.47 2.11
CA LEU A 172 2.44 -16.06 1.95
C LEU A 172 1.26 -15.13 2.27
N LYS A 173 1.49 -14.06 3.03
CA LYS A 173 0.47 -13.03 3.27
C LYS A 173 0.30 -12.14 2.03
N GLU A 174 -0.87 -12.19 1.42
CA GLU A 174 -1.25 -11.39 0.25
C GLU A 174 -2.27 -10.32 0.65
N LYS A 175 -2.18 -9.14 0.03
CA LYS A 175 -3.21 -8.10 0.15
C LYS A 175 -4.37 -8.46 -0.77
N VAL A 176 -5.57 -8.54 -0.20
CA VAL A 176 -6.82 -8.68 -0.95
C VAL A 176 -7.59 -7.38 -0.78
N TYR A 177 -7.78 -6.66 -1.88
CA TYR A 177 -8.47 -5.38 -1.91
C TYR A 177 -9.99 -5.59 -2.01
N LEU A 178 -10.74 -4.74 -1.31
CA LEU A 178 -12.19 -4.68 -1.40
C LEU A 178 -12.62 -3.38 -2.09
N PRO A 179 -13.53 -3.46 -3.07
CA PRO A 179 -14.21 -2.29 -3.58
C PRO A 179 -14.94 -1.55 -2.48
N VAL A 180 -14.92 -0.22 -2.57
CA VAL A 180 -15.73 0.64 -1.71
C VAL A 180 -16.68 1.52 -2.50
N HIS A 181 -17.78 1.88 -1.87
CA HIS A 181 -18.56 3.06 -2.22
C HIS A 181 -18.13 4.18 -1.28
N ALA A 182 -18.07 5.40 -1.77
CA ALA A 182 -17.80 6.53 -0.91
C ALA A 182 -18.61 7.74 -1.38
N HIS A 183 -19.28 8.39 -0.44
CA HIS A 183 -20.12 9.54 -0.72
C HIS A 183 -19.95 10.62 0.33
N GLN A 184 -20.17 11.86 -0.09
CA GLN A 184 -20.26 13.01 0.78
C GLN A 184 -21.63 13.65 0.50
N GLY A 185 -22.52 13.59 1.48
CA GLY A 185 -23.91 14.03 1.32
C GLY A 185 -24.73 13.23 0.32
N LYS A 186 -25.72 13.90 -0.30
CA LYS A 186 -26.66 13.29 -1.25
C LYS A 186 -26.07 13.29 -2.66
N THR A 187 -25.27 12.29 -2.99
CA THR A 187 -24.84 12.07 -4.38
C THR A 187 -25.24 10.66 -4.80
N GLN A 188 -26.13 10.55 -5.80
CA GLN A 188 -26.40 9.31 -6.52
C GLN A 188 -25.88 9.49 -7.94
N GLN A 189 -24.91 8.69 -8.34
CA GLN A 189 -24.47 8.63 -9.73
C GLN A 189 -24.08 7.20 -10.09
N ALA A 190 -24.18 6.84 -11.37
CA ALA A 190 -23.84 5.52 -11.87
C ALA A 190 -22.40 5.13 -11.52
N GLU A 191 -22.25 3.89 -11.09
CA GLU A 191 -21.08 3.38 -10.38
C GLU A 191 -20.26 2.43 -11.24
N ASN A 192 -19.14 2.90 -11.79
CA ASN A 192 -18.17 2.03 -12.46
C ASN A 192 -17.02 1.71 -11.51
N LEU A 193 -16.74 0.42 -11.32
CA LEU A 193 -15.60 -0.03 -10.51
C LEU A 193 -14.29 0.38 -11.19
N THR A 194 -13.52 1.21 -10.50
CA THR A 194 -12.24 1.71 -11.00
C THR A 194 -11.13 1.40 -10.02
N LEU A 195 -10.07 0.78 -10.53
CA LEU A 195 -8.82 0.63 -9.81
C LEU A 195 -7.93 1.86 -10.10
N LYS A 196 -7.53 2.57 -9.06
CA LYS A 196 -6.52 3.64 -9.14
C LYS A 196 -5.17 3.13 -8.64
N ILE A 197 -4.17 3.21 -9.51
CA ILE A 197 -2.80 2.78 -9.21
C ILE A 197 -1.83 3.92 -9.41
N ARG A 198 -0.65 3.82 -8.80
CA ARG A 198 0.41 4.81 -8.90
C ARG A 198 1.75 4.11 -9.02
N PHE A 199 2.62 4.65 -9.86
CA PHE A 199 4.01 4.22 -9.98
C PHE A 199 4.95 5.29 -9.47
N ASN A 200 6.14 4.90 -9.01
CA ASN A 200 7.18 5.85 -8.62
C ASN A 200 8.18 6.16 -9.76
N SER A 201 8.03 5.50 -10.90
CA SER A 201 8.77 5.70 -12.14
C SER A 201 7.81 6.06 -13.27
N GLU A 202 8.37 6.65 -14.33
CA GLU A 202 7.67 6.95 -15.56
C GLU A 202 7.49 5.66 -16.37
N LEU A 203 6.35 5.52 -17.04
CA LEU A 203 6.06 4.38 -17.91
C LEU A 203 5.72 4.87 -19.32
N THR A 204 6.05 4.04 -20.30
CA THR A 204 5.68 4.25 -21.71
C THR A 204 4.45 3.44 -22.07
N ASP A 205 4.31 2.24 -21.50
CA ASP A 205 3.14 1.38 -21.73
C ASP A 205 2.63 0.75 -20.44
N LEU A 206 1.32 0.52 -20.41
CA LEU A 206 0.63 -0.23 -19.37
C LEU A 206 -0.42 -1.14 -20.00
N TYR A 207 -0.37 -2.42 -19.63
CA TYR A 207 -1.32 -3.45 -20.02
C TYR A 207 -1.89 -4.11 -18.76
N TYR A 208 -3.16 -4.47 -18.79
CA TYR A 208 -3.78 -5.20 -17.69
C TYR A 208 -4.61 -6.38 -18.19
N ARG A 209 -4.63 -7.45 -17.41
CA ARG A 209 -5.41 -8.67 -17.64
C ARG A 209 -6.19 -8.99 -16.37
N ILE A 210 -7.43 -9.45 -16.53
CA ILE A 210 -8.29 -9.83 -15.41
C ILE A 210 -8.54 -11.33 -15.48
N THR A 211 -8.34 -11.99 -14.35
CA THR A 211 -8.66 -13.41 -14.17
C THR A 211 -9.48 -13.60 -12.90
N GLN A 212 -10.36 -14.60 -12.87
CA GLN A 212 -11.17 -14.96 -11.71
C GLN A 212 -10.73 -16.33 -11.20
N GLU A 213 -10.64 -16.48 -9.88
CA GLU A 213 -10.41 -17.75 -9.22
C GLU A 213 -11.70 -18.58 -9.24
N ASN A 214 -11.65 -19.75 -9.88
CA ASN A 214 -12.72 -20.74 -9.89
C ASN A 214 -12.13 -22.10 -9.50
N GLU A 215 -12.60 -22.68 -8.39
CA GLU A 215 -12.12 -23.99 -7.88
C GLU A 215 -10.59 -24.13 -7.86
N ARG A 216 -9.88 -23.09 -7.40
CA ARG A 216 -8.40 -23.01 -7.35
C ARG A 216 -7.70 -22.91 -8.72
N ARG A 217 -8.44 -22.69 -9.80
CA ARG A 217 -7.90 -22.37 -11.14
C ARG A 217 -8.23 -20.92 -11.50
N TRP A 218 -7.40 -20.30 -12.35
CA TRP A 218 -7.62 -18.93 -12.82
C TRP A 218 -8.23 -18.94 -14.22
N LYS A 219 -9.49 -18.53 -14.34
CA LYS A 219 -10.19 -18.33 -15.62
C LYS A 219 -9.92 -16.91 -16.13
N VAL A 220 -9.68 -16.75 -17.43
CA VAL A 220 -9.57 -15.42 -18.06
C VAL A 220 -10.95 -14.79 -18.14
N VAL A 221 -11.08 -13.60 -17.56
CA VAL A 221 -12.26 -12.73 -17.68
C VAL A 221 -12.01 -11.71 -18.77
N GLN A 222 -10.82 -11.12 -18.75
CA GLN A 222 -10.37 -10.15 -19.75
C GLN A 222 -8.90 -10.41 -20.08
N SER A 223 -8.60 -10.61 -21.37
CA SER A 223 -7.23 -10.69 -21.89
C SER A 223 -6.48 -9.37 -21.72
N TYR A 224 -5.17 -9.36 -21.97
CA TYR A 224 -4.37 -8.13 -21.86
C TYR A 224 -4.94 -7.02 -22.75
N GLN A 225 -5.30 -5.90 -22.14
CA GLN A 225 -5.71 -4.67 -22.81
C GLN A 225 -4.74 -3.54 -22.48
N PRO A 226 -4.31 -2.74 -23.46
CA PRO A 226 -3.54 -1.53 -23.20
C PRO A 226 -4.44 -0.45 -22.57
N LEU A 227 -3.88 0.38 -21.70
CA LEU A 227 -4.58 1.58 -21.18
C LEU A 227 -4.46 2.81 -22.11
N GLN A 228 -3.59 2.74 -23.13
CA GLN A 228 -3.50 3.66 -24.29
C GLN A 228 -3.27 5.16 -23.98
N LEU A 229 -2.64 5.52 -22.85
CA LEU A 229 -2.25 6.93 -22.60
C LEU A 229 -0.94 7.36 -23.29
N GLY A 230 -0.15 6.42 -23.81
CA GLY A 230 1.15 6.68 -24.48
C GLY A 230 2.29 7.12 -23.55
N TYR A 231 1.99 7.81 -22.46
CA TYR A 231 2.95 8.18 -21.42
C TYR A 231 2.27 8.26 -20.05
N TYR A 232 2.96 7.75 -19.03
CA TYR A 232 2.48 7.68 -17.66
C TYR A 232 3.50 8.36 -16.75
N PRO A 233 3.28 9.63 -16.37
CA PRO A 233 4.19 10.35 -15.49
C PRO A 233 4.39 9.64 -14.16
N ALA A 234 5.62 9.62 -13.66
CA ALA A 234 5.88 9.10 -12.32
C ALA A 234 5.00 9.83 -11.31
N LYS A 235 4.63 9.12 -10.24
CA LYS A 235 3.96 9.66 -9.05
C LYS A 235 2.50 10.05 -9.23
N ASN A 236 1.99 10.09 -10.46
CA ASN A 236 0.59 10.33 -10.75
C ASN A 236 -0.23 9.04 -10.60
N ALA A 237 -1.49 9.19 -10.22
CA ALA A 237 -2.43 8.09 -10.17
C ALA A 237 -3.09 7.88 -11.54
N PHE A 238 -3.28 6.63 -11.94
CA PHE A 238 -3.93 6.22 -13.18
C PHE A 238 -5.14 5.37 -12.88
N SER A 239 -6.20 5.56 -13.65
CA SER A 239 -7.45 4.80 -13.53
C SER A 239 -7.44 3.63 -14.51
N ILE A 240 -7.68 2.42 -14.01
CA ILE A 240 -8.00 1.23 -14.80
C ILE A 240 -9.48 0.93 -14.55
N PRO A 241 -10.36 1.11 -15.56
CA PRO A 241 -11.74 0.66 -15.44
C PRO A 241 -11.75 -0.87 -15.37
N LEU A 242 -12.43 -1.43 -14.36
CA LEU A 242 -12.56 -2.87 -14.21
C LEU A 242 -13.92 -3.30 -14.76
N GLN A 243 -13.91 -3.99 -15.90
CA GLN A 243 -15.11 -4.49 -16.57
C GLN A 243 -15.19 -6.02 -16.44
N GLY A 244 -16.41 -6.56 -16.49
CA GLY A 244 -16.65 -8.00 -16.46
C GLY A 244 -16.52 -8.67 -15.08
N LEU A 245 -16.45 -7.87 -14.00
CA LEU A 245 -16.45 -8.36 -12.61
C LEU A 245 -17.89 -8.53 -12.11
N ASN A 246 -18.66 -9.37 -12.81
CA ASN A 246 -20.11 -9.49 -12.61
C ASN A 246 -20.52 -10.55 -11.59
N GLU A 247 -19.57 -11.39 -11.16
CA GLU A 247 -19.81 -12.50 -10.25
C GLU A 247 -19.05 -12.27 -8.95
N ALA A 248 -19.62 -12.71 -7.83
CA ALA A 248 -18.89 -12.75 -6.57
C ALA A 248 -17.69 -13.71 -6.70
N GLY A 249 -16.53 -13.30 -6.18
CA GLY A 249 -15.32 -14.11 -6.21
C GLY A 249 -14.03 -13.31 -6.12
N LEU A 250 -12.92 -14.04 -6.05
CA LEU A 250 -11.60 -13.46 -6.07
C LEU A 250 -11.12 -13.27 -7.50
N TYR A 251 -10.78 -12.03 -7.84
CA TYR A 251 -10.17 -11.64 -9.09
C TYR A 251 -8.69 -11.31 -8.89
N ARG A 252 -7.92 -11.59 -9.92
CA ARG A 252 -6.52 -11.19 -10.05
C ARG A 252 -6.37 -10.31 -11.26
N ILE A 253 -5.85 -9.11 -11.01
CA ILE A 253 -5.50 -8.11 -12.01
C ILE A 253 -3.99 -8.15 -12.18
N ASP A 254 -3.55 -8.70 -13.29
CA ASP A 254 -2.14 -8.76 -13.68
C ASP A 254 -1.82 -7.51 -14.50
N ILE A 255 -0.93 -6.65 -13.99
CA ILE A 255 -0.54 -5.38 -14.60
C ILE A 255 0.88 -5.53 -15.12
N ARG A 256 1.08 -5.32 -16.41
CA ARG A 256 2.40 -5.30 -17.05
C ARG A 256 2.73 -3.88 -17.48
N VAL A 257 3.94 -3.44 -17.18
CA VAL A 257 4.39 -2.10 -17.52
C VAL A 257 5.70 -2.14 -18.29
N LYS A 258 5.87 -1.15 -19.17
CA LYS A 258 7.13 -0.87 -19.84
C LYS A 258 7.67 0.45 -19.32
N GLN A 259 8.94 0.44 -18.95
CA GLN A 259 9.70 1.61 -18.53
C GLN A 259 10.77 1.86 -19.60
N GLU A 260 11.10 3.12 -19.86
CA GLU A 260 11.98 3.49 -20.98
C GLU A 260 13.38 2.85 -20.90
N SER A 261 13.92 2.72 -19.69
CA SER A 261 15.30 2.25 -19.44
C SER A 261 15.40 0.91 -18.71
N ARG A 262 14.29 0.17 -18.56
CA ARG A 262 14.24 -1.03 -17.72
C ARG A 262 13.48 -2.19 -18.35
N ARG A 263 13.77 -3.40 -17.85
CA ARG A 263 13.03 -4.60 -18.22
C ARG A 263 11.55 -4.43 -17.85
N PRO A 264 10.63 -5.03 -18.64
CA PRO A 264 9.22 -5.03 -18.30
C PRO A 264 9.00 -5.55 -16.88
N ALA A 265 8.18 -4.84 -16.10
CA ALA A 265 7.80 -5.24 -14.76
C ALA A 265 6.36 -5.74 -14.75
N ALA A 266 6.06 -6.64 -13.81
CA ALA A 266 4.72 -7.18 -13.62
C ALA A 266 4.30 -7.03 -12.16
N HIS A 267 3.10 -6.51 -11.96
CA HIS A 267 2.47 -6.34 -10.67
C HIS A 267 1.16 -7.11 -10.62
N ARG A 268 0.77 -7.51 -9.41
CA ARG A 268 -0.44 -8.28 -9.16
C ARG A 268 -1.27 -7.57 -8.11
N VAL A 269 -2.56 -7.43 -8.41
CA VAL A 269 -3.57 -6.97 -7.44
C VAL A 269 -4.62 -8.07 -7.31
N LEU A 270 -4.92 -8.47 -6.08
CA LEU A 270 -6.05 -9.34 -5.78
C LEU A 270 -7.22 -8.47 -5.34
N VAL A 271 -8.38 -8.68 -5.96
CA VAL A 271 -9.62 -7.97 -5.67
C VAL A 271 -10.69 -9.00 -5.33
N LEU A 272 -11.38 -8.82 -4.22
CA LEU A 272 -12.51 -9.66 -3.86
C LEU A 272 -13.80 -8.89 -4.14
N ILE A 273 -14.62 -9.42 -5.04
CA ILE A 273 -16.00 -8.99 -5.22
C ILE A 273 -16.85 -9.88 -4.30
N PRO A 274 -17.43 -9.34 -3.23
CA PRO A 274 -18.20 -10.12 -2.27
C PRO A 274 -19.56 -10.58 -2.80
#